data_AF-V9G3H7-F1
#
_entry.id   AF-V9G3H7-F1
#
_cell.length_a   1.000
_cell.length_b   1.000
_cell.length_c   1.000
_cell.angle_alpha   90.00
_cell.angle_beta   90.00
_cell.angle_gamma   90.00
#
_symmetry.space_group_name_H-M   'P 1'
#
loop_
_entity.id
_entity.type
_entity.pdbx_description
1 polymer ?
#
loop_
_entity_poly.entity_id
_entity_poly.type
_entity_poly.pdbx_seq_one_letter_code
_entity_poly.pdbx_strand_id
1 'polypeptide(L)'
;MLTDRQRMILNAIVDDYIRSAEPVGSRSISKRGDVGFSPATIRNEMADLEELGFLEQPHTSAGRIPSIRGIVIMLIISPQRFP
;
A
#
# COMPACT_ATOMS: atom_id res chain seq x y z
N MET A 1 2.58 4.14 15.04
CA MET A 1 3.75 4.57 14.23
C MET A 1 3.97 3.51 13.17
N LEU A 2 4.13 3.88 11.89
CA LEU A 2 4.34 2.92 10.80
C LEU A 2 5.73 2.30 10.88
N THR A 3 5.83 0.98 10.73
CA THR A 3 7.12 0.31 10.58
C THR A 3 7.73 0.61 9.21
N ASP A 4 9.04 0.41 9.05
CA ASP A 4 9.68 0.62 7.74
C ASP A 4 9.11 -0.32 6.67
N ARG A 5 8.76 -1.55 7.06
CA ARG A 5 8.07 -2.50 6.19
C ARG A 5 6.69 -1.99 5.77
N GLN A 6 5.88 -1.55 6.73
CA GLN A 6 4.55 -0.98 6.43
C GLN A 6 4.67 0.24 5.52
N ARG A 7 5.69 1.08 5.73
CA ARG A 7 5.97 2.24 4.87
C ARG A 7 6.37 1.81 3.45
N MET A 8 7.18 0.76 3.28
CA MET A 8 7.52 0.22 1.96
C MET A 8 6.30 -0.37 1.24
N ILE A 9 5.46 -1.13 1.96
CA ILE A 9 4.26 -1.74 1.38
C ILE A 9 3.23 -0.67 1.01
N LEU A 10 2.97 0.29 1.90
CA LEU A 10 2.07 1.42 1.63
C LEU A 10 2.53 2.22 0.42
N ASN A 11 3.84 2.47 0.30
CA ASN A 11 4.43 3.11 -0.86
C ASN A 11 4.14 2.37 -2.16
N ALA A 12 4.43 1.07 -2.17
CA ALA A 12 4.25 0.26 -3.36
C ALA A 12 2.77 0.21 -3.80
N ILE A 13 1.84 0.18 -2.83
CA ILE A 13 0.40 0.22 -3.07
C ILE A 13 -0.02 1.59 -3.64
N VAL A 14 0.44 2.69 -3.05
CA VAL A 14 0.11 4.05 -3.54
C VAL A 14 0.64 4.25 -4.96
N ASP A 15 1.88 3.84 -5.24
CA ASP A 15 2.48 3.93 -6.57
C ASP A 15 1.69 3.13 -7.62
N ASP A 16 1.34 1.87 -7.31
CA ASP A 16 0.58 1.02 -8.23
C ASP A 16 -0.81 1.59 -8.45
N TYR A 17 -1.50 2.01 -7.38
CA TYR A 17 -2.84 2.58 -7.46
C TYR A 17 -2.89 3.87 -8.29
N ILE A 18 -1.90 4.76 -8.15
CA ILE A 18 -1.85 5.99 -8.95
C ILE A 18 -1.63 5.70 -10.45
N ARG A 19 -0.90 4.62 -10.78
CA ARG A 19 -0.64 4.23 -12.16
C ARG A 19 -1.79 3.48 -12.81
N SER A 20 -2.46 2.59 -12.08
CA SER A 20 -3.51 1.72 -12.63
C SER A 20 -4.93 2.20 -12.34
N ALA A 21 -5.13 3.00 -11.29
CA ALA A 21 -6.43 3.29 -10.67
C ALA A 21 -7.21 2.02 -10.25
N GLU A 22 -6.52 0.90 -10.06
CA GLU A 22 -7.11 -0.39 -9.70
C GLU A 22 -6.71 -0.82 -8.27
N PRO A 23 -7.58 -1.57 -7.55
CA PRO A 23 -7.25 -2.12 -6.25
C PRO A 23 -6.01 -3.02 -6.29
N VAL A 24 -5.06 -2.76 -5.40
CA VAL A 24 -3.75 -3.42 -5.44
C VAL A 24 -3.77 -4.67 -4.58
N GLY A 25 -3.39 -5.80 -5.17
CA GLY A 25 -3.31 -7.09 -4.48
C GLY A 25 -1.91 -7.40 -3.97
N SER A 26 -1.81 -8.17 -2.89
CA SER A 26 -0.52 -8.58 -2.31
C SER A 26 0.40 -9.35 -3.26
N ARG A 27 -0.18 -10.10 -4.22
CA ARG A 27 0.56 -10.81 -5.27
C ARG A 27 1.22 -9.85 -6.28
N SER A 28 0.60 -8.70 -6.53
CA SER A 28 1.18 -7.67 -7.41
C SER A 28 2.38 -7.05 -6.72
N ILE A 29 2.21 -6.67 -5.45
CA ILE A 29 3.29 -6.11 -4.62
C ILE A 29 4.46 -7.08 -4.45
N SER A 30 4.20 -8.36 -4.17
CA SER A 30 5.26 -9.37 -3.97
C SER A 30 6.13 -9.62 -5.22
N LYS A 31 5.63 -9.25 -6.41
CA LYS A 31 6.36 -9.38 -7.67
C LYS A 31 7.26 -8.18 -7.94
N ARG A 32 7.10 -7.09 -7.18
CA ARG A 32 7.95 -5.92 -7.34
C ARG A 32 9.33 -6.20 -6.74
N GLY A 33 10.38 -5.81 -7.45
CA GLY A 33 11.76 -6.04 -7.01
C GLY A 33 12.15 -5.26 -5.74
N ASP A 34 11.40 -4.23 -5.38
CA ASP A 34 11.60 -3.40 -4.18
C ASP A 34 10.92 -3.98 -2.92
N VAL A 35 9.96 -4.91 -3.07
CA VAL A 35 9.24 -5.53 -1.95
C VAL A 35 9.54 -7.03 -1.90
N GLY A 36 10.67 -7.39 -1.27
CA GLY A 36 11.15 -8.77 -1.13
C GLY A 36 10.38 -9.64 -0.12
N PHE A 37 9.07 -9.44 0.03
CA PHE A 37 8.23 -10.17 1.00
C PHE A 37 7.23 -11.09 0.32
N SER A 38 6.85 -12.17 1.03
CA SER A 38 5.86 -13.12 0.52
C SER A 38 4.47 -12.47 0.39
N PRO A 39 3.60 -12.96 -0.53
CA PRO A 39 2.22 -12.49 -0.62
C PRO A 39 1.41 -12.65 0.67
N ALA A 40 1.76 -13.60 1.53
CA ALA A 40 1.11 -13.82 2.82
C ALA A 40 1.52 -12.74 3.83
N THR A 41 2.82 -12.46 3.93
CA THR A 41 3.35 -11.37 4.75
C THR A 41 2.72 -10.04 4.35
N ILE A 42 2.69 -9.74 3.05
CA ILE A 42 2.12 -8.49 2.55
C ILE A 42 0.62 -8.40 2.87
N ARG A 43 -0.16 -9.48 2.80
CA ARG A 43 -1.58 -9.45 3.21
C ARG A 43 -1.76 -9.07 4.67
N ASN A 44 -0.93 -9.60 5.56
CA ASN A 44 -1.01 -9.28 6.98
C ASN A 44 -0.71 -7.79 7.20
N GLU A 45 0.36 -7.28 6.60
CA GLU A 45 0.73 -5.87 6.72
C GLU A 45 -0.33 -4.94 6.08
N MET A 46 -0.98 -5.38 4.99
CA MET A 46 -2.10 -4.65 4.39
C MET A 46 -3.32 -4.62 5.31
N ALA A 47 -3.59 -5.70 6.05
CA ALA A 47 -4.67 -5.73 7.05
C ALA A 47 -4.35 -4.78 8.23
N ASP A 48 -3.11 -4.77 8.71
CA ASP A 48 -2.68 -3.83 9.75
C ASP A 48 -2.81 -2.38 9.27
N LEU A 49 -2.40 -2.09 8.03
CA LEU A 49 -2.53 -0.76 7.42
C LEU A 49 -3.99 -0.34 7.22
N GLU A 50 -4.88 -1.29 6.97
CA GLU A 50 -6.33 -1.08 6.89
C GLU A 50 -6.90 -0.74 8.27
N GLU A 51 -6.53 -1.49 9.30
CA GLU A 51 -6.93 -1.21 10.69
C GLU A 51 -6.42 0.16 11.19
N LEU A 52 -5.22 0.57 10.75
CA LEU A 52 -4.67 1.90 11.01
C LEU A 52 -5.36 3.03 10.20
N GLY A 53 -6.19 2.67 9.22
CA GLY A 53 -6.95 3.58 8.37
C GLY A 53 -6.13 4.21 7.23
N PHE A 54 -5.04 3.58 6.80
CA PHE A 54 -4.22 3.99 5.64
C PHE A 54 -4.62 3.28 4.35
N LEU A 55 -5.24 2.11 4.45
CA LEU A 55 -5.79 1.35 3.33
C LEU A 55 -7.28 1.12 3.55
N GLU A 56 -7.99 0.89 2.45
CA GLU A 56 -9.40 0.51 2.45
C GLU A 56 -9.61 -0.66 1.49
N GLN A 57 -10.54 -1.54 1.83
CA GLN A 57 -10.95 -2.64 0.97
C GLN A 57 -12.33 -2.32 0.35
N PRO A 58 -12.42 -1.98 -0.95
CA PRO A 58 -13.68 -1.57 -1.56
C PRO A 58 -14.71 -2.72 -1.63
N HIS A 59 -14.24 -3.95 -1.82
CA HIS A 59 -15.06 -5.18 -1.85
C HIS A 59 -14.31 -6.35 -1.22
N THR A 60 -15.02 -7.32 -0.65
CA THR A 60 -14.46 -8.48 0.07
C THR A 60 -13.48 -9.33 -0.76
N SER A 61 -13.57 -9.31 -2.08
CA SER A 61 -12.67 -10.01 -3.01
C SER A 61 -11.61 -9.12 -3.67
N ALA A 62 -11.72 -7.80 -3.53
CA ALA A 62 -10.83 -6.85 -4.20
C ALA A 62 -9.49 -6.70 -3.44
N GLY A 63 -8.49 -6.16 -4.15
CA GLY A 63 -7.27 -5.62 -3.54
C GLY A 63 -7.57 -4.48 -2.56
N ARG A 64 -6.54 -3.79 -2.09
CA ARG A 64 -6.70 -2.61 -1.23
C ARG A 64 -6.43 -1.36 -2.03
N ILE A 65 -7.12 -0.29 -1.68
CA ILE A 65 -6.86 1.06 -2.20
C ILE A 65 -6.29 1.91 -1.07
N PRO A 66 -5.39 2.86 -1.36
CA PRO A 66 -4.92 3.79 -0.36
C PRO A 66 -6.05 4.75 0.05
N SER A 67 -6.24 4.93 1.35
CA SER A 67 -7.15 5.95 1.86
C SER A 67 -6.56 7.35 1.66
N ILE A 68 -7.38 8.39 1.84
CA ILE A 68 -6.90 9.78 1.86
C ILE A 68 -5.76 9.95 2.87
N ARG A 69 -5.86 9.33 4.04
CA ARG A 69 -4.80 9.37 5.06
C ARG A 69 -3.54 8.66 4.59
N GLY A 70 -3.67 7.53 3.90
CA GLY A 70 -2.56 6.80 3.28
C GLY A 70 -1.81 7.63 2.25
N ILE A 71 -2.54 8.38 1.41
CA ILE A 71 -1.95 9.27 0.41
C ILE A 71 -1.27 10.48 1.08
N VAL A 72 -1.97 11.15 2.00
CA VAL A 72 -1.46 12.35 2.69
C VAL A 72 -0.22 12.04 3.50
N ILE A 73 -0.20 10.92 4.25
CA ILE A 73 1.01 10.56 4.99
C ILE A 73 2.16 10.35 4.00
N MET A 74 1.92 9.65 2.88
CA MET A 74 2.95 9.35 1.90
C MET A 74 3.55 10.61 1.24
N LEU A 75 2.72 11.62 0.97
CA LEU A 75 3.16 12.94 0.50
C LEU A 75 4.09 13.65 1.50
N ILE A 76 3.81 13.53 2.81
CA ILE A 76 4.60 14.18 3.86
C ILE A 76 5.97 13.49 4.03
N ILE A 77 6.02 12.16 3.98
CA ILE A 77 7.27 11.38 4.11
C ILE A 77 8.08 11.32 2.82
N SER A 78 7.50 11.65 1.65
CA SER A 78 8.19 11.63 0.36
C SER A 78 7.71 12.77 -0.57
N PRO A 79 8.02 14.03 -0.23
CA PRO A 79 7.48 15.21 -0.92
C PRO A 79 8.00 15.40 -2.36
N GLN A 80 9.12 14.78 -2.73
CA GLN A 80 9.72 14.88 -4.08
C GLN A 80 9.18 13.83 -5.06
N ARG A 81 8.07 13.16 -4.73
CA ARG A 81 7.64 11.94 -5.44
C ARG A 81 6.57 12.17 -6.53
N PHE A 82 5.94 13.33 -6.53
CA PHE A 82 4.91 13.69 -7.51
C PHE A 82 5.39 14.91 -8.31
N PRO A 83 5.44 14.82 -9.66
CA PRO A 83 5.83 15.95 -10.51
C PRO A 83 4.79 17.07 -10.50
#